data_AF-A0A1E4IVI2-F1
#
_entry.id   AF-A0A1E4IVI2-F1
#
_cell.length_a   1.000
_cell.length_b   1.000
_cell.length_c   1.000
_cell.angle_alpha   90.00
_cell.angle_beta   90.00
_cell.angle_gamma   90.00
#
_symmetry.space_group_name_H-M   'P 1'
#
loop_
_entity.id
_entity.type
_entity.pdbx_description
1 polymer ?
#
loop_
_entity_poly.entity_id
_entity_poly.type
_entity_poly.pdbx_seq_one_letter_code
_entity_poly.pdbx_strand_id
1 'polypeptide(L)'
;MAAPDKPSPAIETLKKVLKAEFPQVDTQTGIGNQPASRHTSGIALDIMLNYKNDNDAKIGRRIMAGLAKNLDAMQWSAFIFTVRNARTRGPVHFWVRGADGTGYGGRKLEAGNYTADTRHEDHIHIDWVNFGMKNTGAEYTVNPYKQSQAAQLAGFESALSLFLRNASDSEVDAILAPMFAKLPVNAPAEPTPAWARGWWAVQQEGQTYYYLFDDKSSVSWTYARPMGQGTPMSGRQNSGACTFGKSGELRIDWSPLTSNVGTVENFKGPGSSMKGSSNRGGPLTANQI
;
A
#
# COMPACT_ATOMS: atom_id res chain seq x y z
N MET A 1 11.23 13.37 25.58
CA MET A 1 10.44 14.58 25.27
C MET A 1 9.00 14.19 24.99
N ALA A 2 8.03 15.10 25.16
CA ALA A 2 6.62 14.83 24.86
C ALA A 2 6.40 14.75 23.33
N ALA A 3 5.25 14.24 22.90
CA ALA A 3 4.82 14.39 21.50
C ALA A 3 4.80 15.88 21.11
N PRO A 4 5.10 16.23 19.85
CA PRO A 4 5.01 17.61 19.41
C PRO A 4 3.57 18.12 19.56
N ASP A 5 3.42 19.31 20.11
CA ASP A 5 2.11 19.95 20.29
C ASP A 5 1.49 20.42 18.96
N LYS A 6 2.27 20.38 17.87
CA LYS A 6 1.89 20.87 16.55
C LYS A 6 2.44 19.97 15.43
N PRO A 7 1.72 19.86 14.31
CA PRO A 7 2.24 19.19 13.12
C PRO A 7 3.44 19.93 12.54
N SER A 8 4.22 19.24 11.73
CA SER A 8 5.39 19.79 11.06
C SER A 8 5.05 20.91 10.06
N PRO A 9 6.00 21.82 9.75
CA PRO A 9 5.78 22.90 8.77
C PRO A 9 5.26 22.42 7.42
N ALA A 10 5.78 21.30 6.88
CA ALA A 10 5.31 20.74 5.62
C ALA A 10 3.81 20.38 5.65
N ILE A 11 3.34 19.83 6.78
CA ILE A 11 1.91 19.52 6.96
C ILE A 11 1.08 20.79 7.05
N GLU A 12 1.51 21.79 7.82
CA GLU A 12 0.77 23.06 7.92
C GLU A 12 0.67 23.78 6.57
N THR A 13 1.77 23.80 5.82
CA THR A 13 1.78 24.31 4.45
C THR A 13 0.81 23.54 3.54
N LEU A 14 0.83 22.21 3.56
CA LEU A 14 -0.09 21.40 2.75
C LEU A 14 -1.55 21.66 3.14
N LYS A 15 -1.87 21.67 4.43
CA LYS A 15 -3.23 21.97 4.94
C LYS A 15 -3.73 23.33 4.45
N LYS A 16 -2.87 24.35 4.51
CA LYS A 16 -3.21 25.70 4.04
C LYS A 16 -3.57 25.71 2.55
N VAL A 17 -2.78 25.04 1.73
CA VAL A 17 -3.05 24.94 0.28
C VAL A 17 -4.34 24.17 0.01
N LEU A 18 -4.52 23.01 0.64
CA LEU A 18 -5.72 22.18 0.46
C LEU A 18 -6.98 22.93 0.89
N LYS A 19 -6.94 23.67 2.00
CA LYS A 19 -8.08 24.46 2.47
C LYS A 19 -8.43 25.60 1.50
N ALA A 20 -7.44 26.20 0.86
CA ALA A 20 -7.64 27.28 -0.10
C ALA A 20 -8.22 26.78 -1.43
N GLU A 21 -7.69 25.69 -1.98
CA GLU A 21 -8.09 25.19 -3.30
C GLU A 21 -9.29 24.23 -3.24
N PHE A 22 -9.48 23.53 -2.12
CA PHE A 22 -10.60 22.60 -1.89
C PHE A 22 -11.21 22.80 -0.49
N PRO A 23 -11.98 23.89 -0.26
CA PRO A 23 -12.51 24.24 1.07
C PRO A 23 -13.34 23.17 1.76
N GLN A 24 -13.93 22.25 0.99
CA GLN A 24 -14.73 21.10 1.42
C GLN A 24 -13.91 19.91 1.91
N VAL A 25 -12.61 19.86 1.61
CA VAL A 25 -11.74 18.76 2.02
C VAL A 25 -11.30 18.99 3.46
N ASP A 26 -11.55 17.99 4.31
CA ASP A 26 -11.07 17.99 5.68
C ASP A 26 -9.68 17.36 5.77
N THR A 27 -8.90 17.76 6.77
CA THR A 27 -7.55 17.25 6.99
C THR A 27 -7.33 16.91 8.46
N GLN A 28 -6.85 15.70 8.73
CA GLN A 28 -6.69 15.18 10.09
C GLN A 28 -5.22 14.85 10.37
N THR A 29 -4.67 15.45 11.42
CA THR A 29 -3.28 15.18 11.83
C THR A 29 -3.17 14.05 12.83
N GLY A 30 -4.26 13.71 13.54
CA GLY A 30 -4.28 12.66 14.57
C GLY A 30 -3.40 12.92 15.80
N ILE A 31 -2.82 14.12 15.92
CA ILE A 31 -2.00 14.52 17.09
C ILE A 31 -2.88 14.44 18.34
N GLY A 32 -2.45 13.64 19.32
CA GLY A 32 -3.16 13.42 20.58
C GLY A 32 -4.20 12.28 20.59
N ASN A 33 -4.55 11.71 19.42
CA ASN A 33 -5.65 10.73 19.31
C ASN A 33 -5.20 9.29 19.00
N GLN A 34 -3.94 9.08 18.61
CA GLN A 34 -3.38 7.75 18.29
C GLN A 34 -1.96 7.58 18.86
N PRO A 35 -1.78 7.15 20.12
CA PRO A 35 -0.45 6.98 20.70
C PRO A 35 0.43 6.07 19.85
N ALA A 36 1.74 6.36 19.82
CA ALA A 36 2.75 5.61 19.07
C ALA A 36 2.57 5.58 17.53
N SER A 37 2.06 6.66 16.93
CA SER A 37 1.85 6.75 15.48
C SER A 37 2.66 7.87 14.80
N ARG A 38 2.77 7.83 13.47
CA ARG A 38 3.36 8.93 12.68
C ARG A 38 2.52 10.22 12.77
N HIS A 39 1.23 10.07 13.04
CA HIS A 39 0.31 11.17 13.36
C HIS A 39 0.70 11.86 14.66
N THR A 40 0.97 11.12 15.75
CA THR A 40 1.42 11.75 17.00
C THR A 40 2.79 12.39 16.89
N SER A 41 3.64 11.92 15.99
CA SER A 41 4.91 12.58 15.67
C SER A 41 4.77 13.84 14.81
N GLY A 42 3.56 14.21 14.38
CA GLY A 42 3.32 15.40 13.56
C GLY A 42 3.95 15.32 12.16
N ILE A 43 4.11 14.11 11.63
CA ILE A 43 4.74 13.83 10.32
C ILE A 43 3.84 13.02 9.38
N ALA A 44 2.58 12.80 9.76
CA ALA A 44 1.56 12.21 8.89
C ALA A 44 0.30 13.07 8.85
N LEU A 45 -0.37 13.07 7.70
CA LEU A 45 -1.62 13.78 7.46
C LEU A 45 -2.59 12.87 6.72
N ASP A 46 -3.83 12.80 7.21
CA ASP A 46 -4.94 12.22 6.47
C ASP A 46 -5.73 13.34 5.79
N ILE A 47 -5.96 13.20 4.49
CA ILE A 47 -6.74 14.10 3.65
C ILE A 47 -8.05 13.38 3.36
N MET A 48 -9.14 13.81 4.00
CA MET A 48 -10.41 13.07 4.03
C MET A 48 -11.12 13.18 2.70
N LEU A 49 -11.20 12.05 1.99
CA LEU A 49 -11.76 11.91 0.65
C LEU A 49 -12.29 10.49 0.49
N ASN A 50 -13.59 10.36 0.26
CA ASN A 50 -14.19 9.04 0.10
C ASN A 50 -14.08 8.56 -1.35
N TYR A 51 -13.32 7.48 -1.58
CA TYR A 51 -13.12 6.95 -2.93
C TYR A 51 -14.42 6.58 -3.65
N LYS A 52 -15.52 6.31 -2.92
CA LYS A 52 -16.85 5.99 -3.47
C LYS A 52 -17.56 7.22 -4.03
N ASN A 53 -17.21 8.43 -3.58
CA ASN A 53 -17.76 9.68 -4.07
C ASN A 53 -17.01 10.14 -5.34
N ASP A 54 -17.73 10.44 -6.42
CA ASP A 54 -17.14 10.85 -7.70
C ASP A 54 -16.39 12.18 -7.62
N ASN A 55 -16.89 13.12 -6.83
CA ASN A 55 -16.26 14.42 -6.63
C ASN A 55 -14.97 14.28 -5.82
N ASP A 56 -15.02 13.55 -4.71
CA ASP A 56 -13.84 13.29 -3.87
C ASP A 56 -12.78 12.52 -4.64
N ALA A 57 -13.17 11.53 -5.47
CA ALA A 57 -12.24 10.80 -6.32
C ALA A 57 -11.55 11.72 -7.34
N LYS A 58 -12.26 12.68 -7.94
CA LYS A 58 -11.66 13.67 -8.85
C LYS A 58 -10.68 14.59 -8.13
N ILE A 59 -11.05 15.09 -6.95
CA ILE A 59 -10.18 15.93 -6.12
C ILE A 59 -8.94 15.15 -5.69
N GLY A 60 -9.11 13.91 -5.23
CA GLY A 60 -8.02 13.04 -4.82
C GLY A 60 -7.00 12.81 -5.94
N ARG A 61 -7.46 12.55 -7.18
CA ARG A 61 -6.58 12.45 -8.35
C ARG A 61 -5.74 13.71 -8.57
N ARG A 62 -6.38 14.86 -8.48
CA ARG A 62 -5.72 16.16 -8.66
C ARG A 62 -4.70 16.45 -7.55
N ILE A 63 -5.04 16.12 -6.30
CA ILE A 63 -4.12 16.20 -5.16
C ILE A 63 -2.92 15.28 -5.38
N MET A 64 -3.12 14.00 -5.73
CA MET A 64 -2.02 13.06 -5.99
C MET A 64 -1.07 13.55 -7.07
N ALA A 65 -1.61 14.08 -8.18
CA ALA A 65 -0.79 14.64 -9.25
C ALA A 65 -0.01 15.88 -8.76
N GLY A 66 -0.63 16.74 -7.94
CA GLY A 66 0.04 17.88 -7.33
C GLY A 66 1.17 17.48 -6.39
N LEU A 67 0.95 16.47 -5.56
CA LEU A 67 1.96 15.90 -4.67
C LEU A 67 3.14 15.32 -5.46
N ALA A 68 2.85 14.55 -6.53
CA ALA A 68 3.87 13.97 -7.41
C ALA A 68 4.67 15.06 -8.16
N LYS A 69 3.97 16.06 -8.72
CA LYS A 69 4.59 17.16 -9.47
C LYS A 69 5.50 18.02 -8.60
N ASN A 70 5.17 18.18 -7.32
CA ASN A 70 5.91 19.00 -6.36
C ASN A 70 6.82 18.18 -5.43
N LEU A 71 7.05 16.89 -5.73
CA LEU A 71 7.81 15.99 -4.86
C LEU A 71 9.19 16.52 -4.49
N ASP A 72 9.95 17.11 -5.41
CA ASP A 72 11.30 17.58 -5.11
C ASP A 72 11.32 18.74 -4.11
N ALA A 73 10.27 19.58 -4.10
CA ALA A 73 10.10 20.68 -3.15
C ALA A 73 9.52 20.21 -1.82
N MET A 74 8.62 19.22 -1.84
CA MET A 74 7.93 18.73 -0.66
C MET A 74 8.73 17.66 0.10
N GLN A 75 9.42 16.78 -0.61
CA GLN A 75 10.19 15.64 -0.09
C GLN A 75 9.39 14.71 0.83
N TRP A 76 8.10 14.55 0.59
CA TRP A 76 7.30 13.54 1.30
C TRP A 76 7.88 12.13 1.06
N SER A 77 7.77 11.26 2.06
CA SER A 77 8.34 9.90 2.02
C SER A 77 7.46 8.92 1.27
N ALA A 78 6.15 8.96 1.52
CA ALA A 78 5.16 8.17 0.80
C ALA A 78 3.76 8.78 0.97
N PHE A 79 2.84 8.39 0.10
CA PHE A 79 1.41 8.53 0.36
C PHE A 79 0.65 7.25 -0.03
N ILE A 80 -0.45 6.98 0.65
CA ILE A 80 -1.34 5.84 0.47
C ILE A 80 -2.72 6.38 0.09
N PHE A 81 -3.39 5.73 -0.86
CA PHE A 81 -4.70 6.14 -1.34
C PHE A 81 -5.46 4.95 -1.92
N THR A 82 -6.77 5.14 -2.06
CA THR A 82 -7.65 4.16 -2.72
C THR A 82 -8.29 4.77 -3.95
N VAL A 83 -8.28 4.04 -5.05
CA VAL A 83 -9.11 4.37 -6.23
C VAL A 83 -10.14 3.29 -6.49
N ARG A 84 -11.20 3.64 -7.21
CA ARG A 84 -12.15 2.63 -7.71
C ARG A 84 -11.54 1.89 -8.89
N ASN A 85 -11.57 0.57 -8.81
CA ASN A 85 -11.34 -0.27 -9.98
C ASN A 85 -12.37 0.09 -11.07
N ALA A 86 -11.90 0.37 -12.29
CA ALA A 86 -12.77 0.80 -13.38
C ALA A 86 -13.83 -0.25 -13.76
N ARG A 87 -13.55 -1.55 -13.52
CA ARG A 87 -14.43 -2.66 -13.86
C ARG A 87 -15.26 -3.16 -12.69
N THR A 88 -14.64 -3.42 -11.54
CA THR A 88 -15.34 -4.01 -10.38
C THR A 88 -15.98 -2.96 -9.48
N ARG A 89 -15.61 -1.68 -9.65
CA ARG A 89 -15.98 -0.57 -8.75
C ARG A 89 -15.50 -0.74 -7.31
N GLY A 90 -14.79 -1.83 -7.00
CA GLY A 90 -14.18 -2.11 -5.70
C GLY A 90 -12.95 -1.25 -5.43
N PRO A 91 -12.51 -1.17 -4.17
CA PRO A 91 -11.32 -0.41 -3.79
C PRO A 91 -10.06 -1.07 -4.37
N VAL A 92 -9.14 -0.23 -4.84
CA VAL A 92 -7.76 -0.63 -5.13
C VAL A 92 -6.85 0.30 -4.34
N HIS A 93 -6.17 -0.27 -3.36
CA HIS A 93 -5.28 0.46 -2.47
C HIS A 93 -3.88 0.51 -3.04
N PHE A 94 -3.34 1.71 -3.10
CA PHE A 94 -2.02 1.98 -3.61
C PHE A 94 -1.23 2.79 -2.61
N TRP A 95 0.07 2.57 -2.61
CA TRP A 95 1.03 3.51 -2.07
C TRP A 95 1.94 4.01 -3.16
N VAL A 96 2.45 5.23 -3.01
CA VAL A 96 3.47 5.83 -3.87
C VAL A 96 4.60 6.29 -2.98
N ARG A 97 5.84 6.07 -3.43
CA ARG A 97 7.06 6.41 -2.69
C ARG A 97 7.67 7.69 -3.24
N GLY A 98 8.12 8.59 -2.37
CA GLY A 98 8.61 9.90 -2.75
C GLY A 98 10.12 10.06 -2.63
N ALA A 99 10.68 9.80 -1.46
CA ALA A 99 12.11 9.97 -1.20
C ALA A 99 12.87 8.65 -1.18
N ASP A 100 14.07 8.63 -1.75
CA ASP A 100 14.93 7.45 -1.74
C ASP A 100 15.47 7.20 -0.32
N GLY A 101 15.16 6.02 0.23
CA GLY A 101 15.94 5.38 1.30
C GLY A 101 15.73 5.83 2.74
N THR A 102 14.93 6.86 3.03
CA THR A 102 14.74 7.35 4.41
C THR A 102 13.51 6.80 5.11
N GLY A 103 12.49 6.34 4.38
CA GLY A 103 11.31 5.70 4.96
C GLY A 103 11.00 4.38 4.25
N TYR A 104 10.20 4.47 3.21
CA TYR A 104 9.67 3.32 2.50
C TYR A 104 10.61 2.86 1.38
N GLY A 105 11.10 1.60 1.42
CA GLY A 105 12.00 1.06 0.40
C GLY A 105 11.29 0.74 -0.92
N GLY A 106 11.87 1.05 -2.09
CA GLY A 106 11.31 0.81 -3.43
C GLY A 106 11.78 1.89 -4.41
N ARG A 107 11.12 2.05 -5.58
CA ARG A 107 11.47 3.10 -6.54
C ARG A 107 10.64 4.37 -6.34
N LYS A 108 11.28 5.53 -6.46
CA LYS A 108 10.64 6.85 -6.47
C LYS A 108 9.53 6.92 -7.52
N LEU A 109 8.38 7.47 -7.13
CA LEU A 109 7.16 7.66 -7.93
C LEU A 109 6.58 6.38 -8.57
N GLU A 110 6.98 5.21 -8.10
CA GLU A 110 6.35 3.95 -8.50
C GLU A 110 5.21 3.63 -7.52
N ALA A 111 4.01 3.41 -8.06
CA ALA A 111 2.91 2.93 -7.25
C ALA A 111 3.03 1.41 -7.06
N GLY A 112 2.68 0.93 -5.87
CA GLY A 112 2.60 -0.50 -5.55
C GLY A 112 1.26 -0.86 -4.91
N ASN A 113 0.91 -2.15 -4.94
CA ASN A 113 -0.24 -2.64 -4.18
C ASN A 113 0.02 -2.46 -2.68
N TYR A 114 -0.95 -1.86 -2.00
CA TYR A 114 -0.91 -1.69 -0.56
C TYR A 114 -1.95 -2.60 0.11
N THR A 115 -1.49 -3.70 0.71
CA THR A 115 -2.38 -4.71 1.32
C THR A 115 -2.35 -4.71 2.85
N ALA A 116 -1.50 -3.87 3.44
CA ALA A 116 -1.24 -3.87 4.88
C ALA A 116 -2.36 -3.22 5.70
N ASP A 117 -3.07 -2.24 5.14
CA ASP A 117 -4.16 -1.54 5.84
C ASP A 117 -5.22 -1.04 4.86
N THR A 118 -6.39 -1.69 4.84
CA THR A 118 -7.50 -1.35 3.95
C THR A 118 -8.32 -0.16 4.44
N ARG A 119 -7.96 0.48 5.56
CA ARG A 119 -8.71 1.63 6.11
C ARG A 119 -8.59 2.92 5.30
N HIS A 120 -7.80 2.94 4.23
CA HIS A 120 -7.53 4.12 3.40
C HIS A 120 -8.60 4.35 2.31
N GLU A 121 -9.84 3.87 2.52
CA GLU A 121 -10.97 4.11 1.61
C GLU A 121 -11.55 5.52 1.76
N ASP A 122 -11.43 6.12 2.94
CA ASP A 122 -12.01 7.41 3.28
C ASP A 122 -10.98 8.56 3.35
N HIS A 123 -9.71 8.31 3.05
CA HIS A 123 -8.67 9.33 3.03
C HIS A 123 -7.45 8.97 2.16
N ILE A 124 -6.68 10.01 1.80
CA ILE A 124 -5.28 9.88 1.38
C ILE A 124 -4.40 10.09 2.61
N HIS A 125 -3.54 9.13 2.93
CA HIS A 125 -2.55 9.26 3.99
C HIS A 125 -1.21 9.67 3.39
N ILE A 126 -0.55 10.69 3.92
CA ILE A 126 0.78 11.14 3.44
C ILE A 126 1.75 11.31 4.60
N ASP A 127 3.02 10.98 4.35
CA ASP A 127 4.10 10.96 5.34
C ASP A 127 5.32 11.80 4.98
N TRP A 128 5.99 12.27 6.02
CA TRP A 128 7.36 12.80 6.02
C TRP A 128 8.29 12.01 6.95
N VAL A 129 8.15 10.68 6.94
CA VAL A 129 8.88 9.81 7.87
C VAL A 129 10.30 9.52 7.42
N ASN A 130 11.22 9.56 8.39
CA ASN A 130 12.54 8.96 8.29
C ASN A 130 12.66 7.83 9.33
N PHE A 131 12.68 6.57 8.90
CA PHE A 131 12.79 5.40 9.77
C PHE A 131 14.12 5.28 10.51
N GLY A 132 15.16 6.01 10.08
CA GLY A 132 16.41 6.18 10.84
C GLY A 132 16.29 7.18 11.99
N MET A 133 15.24 8.00 12.04
CA MET A 133 15.02 9.04 13.06
C MET A 133 13.96 8.64 14.09
N LYS A 134 14.02 7.38 14.55
CA LYS A 134 13.17 6.89 15.64
C LYS A 134 13.59 7.49 16.98
N ASN A 135 12.61 7.81 17.83
CA ASN A 135 12.88 8.00 19.24
C ASN A 135 13.10 6.65 19.92
N THR A 136 13.70 6.66 21.11
CA THR A 136 14.08 5.44 21.85
C THR A 136 13.54 5.45 23.27
N GLY A 137 13.45 4.28 23.89
CA GLY A 137 12.98 4.14 25.28
C GLY A 137 11.52 4.57 25.44
N ALA A 138 11.19 5.15 26.60
CA ALA A 138 9.83 5.57 26.95
C ALA A 138 9.25 6.64 26.01
N GLU A 139 10.08 7.35 25.25
CA GLU A 139 9.60 8.35 24.28
C GLU A 139 8.98 7.70 23.05
N TYR A 140 9.48 6.55 22.61
CA TYR A 140 8.98 5.87 21.41
C TYR A 140 7.49 5.48 21.50
N THR A 141 7.01 5.15 22.70
CA THR A 141 5.62 4.74 22.94
C THR A 141 4.62 5.91 22.87
N VAL A 142 5.11 7.15 22.90
CA VAL A 142 4.28 8.36 22.83
C VAL A 142 4.52 9.08 21.50
N ASN A 143 5.79 9.23 21.14
CA ASN A 143 6.27 9.94 19.96
C ASN A 143 7.32 9.08 19.24
N PRO A 144 6.92 8.22 18.28
CA PRO A 144 7.82 7.21 17.72
C PRO A 144 8.93 7.80 16.81
N TYR A 145 8.71 8.98 16.21
CA TYR A 145 9.63 9.58 15.25
C TYR A 145 9.91 11.06 15.56
N LYS A 146 11.14 11.47 15.25
CA LYS A 146 11.49 12.89 15.16
C LYS A 146 11.03 13.47 13.83
N GLN A 147 10.74 14.76 13.80
CA GLN A 147 10.46 15.45 12.54
C GLN A 147 11.77 15.57 11.74
N SER A 148 11.78 15.04 10.52
CA SER A 148 12.93 15.08 9.61
C SER A 148 13.14 16.48 9.01
N GLN A 149 14.29 16.73 8.37
CA GLN A 149 14.50 17.98 7.62
C GLN A 149 13.45 18.16 6.52
N ALA A 150 13.06 17.07 5.86
CA ALA A 150 11.98 17.09 4.87
C ALA A 150 10.65 17.56 5.48
N ALA A 151 10.34 17.14 6.71
CA ALA A 151 9.13 17.59 7.42
C ALA A 151 9.15 19.10 7.74
N GLN A 152 10.32 19.73 7.77
CA GLN A 152 10.47 21.17 7.99
C GLN A 152 10.33 22.01 6.71
N LEU A 153 10.23 21.38 5.54
CA LEU A 153 10.16 22.12 4.27
C LEU A 153 8.82 22.85 4.13
N ALA A 154 8.91 24.08 3.62
CA ALA A 154 7.79 24.93 3.22
C ALA A 154 8.17 25.63 1.91
N GLY A 155 7.36 26.57 1.43
CA GLY A 155 7.64 27.34 0.20
C GLY A 155 7.13 26.69 -1.09
N PHE A 156 6.47 25.53 -0.99
CA PHE A 156 5.81 24.87 -2.12
C PHE A 156 4.35 25.33 -2.32
N GLU A 157 3.85 26.26 -1.49
CA GLU A 157 2.47 26.76 -1.51
C GLU A 157 2.05 27.24 -2.89
N SER A 158 2.80 28.18 -3.46
CA SER A 158 2.42 28.85 -4.71
C SER A 158 2.41 27.89 -5.88
N ALA A 159 3.42 27.01 -5.98
CA ALA A 159 3.52 26.03 -7.05
C ALA A 159 2.41 24.97 -6.95
N LEU A 160 2.14 24.48 -5.74
CA LEU A 160 1.08 23.51 -5.49
C LEU A 160 -0.31 24.13 -5.76
N SER A 161 -0.61 25.31 -5.21
CA SER A 161 -1.88 26.02 -5.47
C SER A 161 -2.10 26.28 -6.96
N LEU A 162 -1.07 26.74 -7.68
CA LEU A 162 -1.15 27.01 -9.10
C LEU A 162 -1.51 25.74 -9.89
N PHE A 163 -0.86 24.63 -9.56
CA PHE A 163 -1.14 23.34 -10.18
C PHE A 163 -2.57 22.87 -9.87
N LEU A 164 -2.96 22.83 -8.60
CA LEU A 164 -4.28 22.34 -8.20
C LEU A 164 -5.42 23.15 -8.85
N ARG A 165 -5.24 24.45 -9.00
CA ARG A 165 -6.23 25.34 -9.62
C ARG A 165 -6.31 25.17 -11.14
N ASN A 166 -5.17 25.08 -11.81
CA ASN A 166 -5.11 25.29 -13.26
C ASN A 166 -4.83 24.03 -14.08
N ALA A 167 -4.34 22.96 -13.47
CA ALA A 167 -4.03 21.74 -14.21
C ALA A 167 -5.28 21.23 -14.94
N SER A 168 -5.10 20.85 -16.21
CA SER A 168 -6.14 20.16 -16.95
C SER A 168 -6.25 18.71 -16.50
N ASP A 169 -7.39 18.07 -16.73
CA ASP A 169 -7.54 16.63 -16.44
C ASP A 169 -6.54 15.80 -17.25
N SER A 170 -6.21 16.22 -18.48
CA SER A 170 -5.17 15.56 -19.29
C SER A 170 -3.76 15.67 -18.70
N GLU A 171 -3.45 16.79 -18.05
CA GLU A 171 -2.16 16.99 -17.37
C GLU A 171 -2.08 16.14 -16.10
N VAL A 172 -3.16 16.10 -15.32
CA VAL A 172 -3.30 15.20 -14.16
C VAL A 172 -3.10 13.75 -14.60
N ASP A 173 -3.76 13.34 -15.68
CA ASP A 173 -3.66 11.98 -16.22
C ASP A 173 -2.24 11.65 -16.68
N ALA A 174 -1.56 12.57 -17.35
CA ALA A 174 -0.18 12.39 -17.81
C ALA A 174 0.82 12.21 -16.66
N ILE A 175 0.64 12.93 -15.55
CA ILE A 175 1.49 12.80 -14.36
C ILE A 175 1.27 11.45 -13.67
N LEU A 176 0.00 11.05 -13.55
CA LEU A 176 -0.37 9.82 -12.86
C LEU A 176 -0.04 8.58 -13.69
N ALA A 177 -0.27 8.59 -15.01
CA ALA A 177 -0.08 7.44 -15.90
C ALA A 177 1.20 6.62 -15.65
N PRO A 178 2.42 7.18 -15.60
CA PRO A 178 3.64 6.41 -15.35
C PRO A 178 3.68 5.77 -13.96
N MET A 179 3.06 6.40 -12.95
CA MET A 179 2.99 5.87 -11.58
C MET A 179 2.13 4.60 -11.55
N PHE A 180 1.04 4.59 -12.32
CA PHE A 180 0.09 3.47 -12.40
C PHE A 180 0.40 2.46 -13.51
N ALA A 181 1.32 2.75 -14.43
CA ALA A 181 1.58 1.93 -15.62
C ALA A 181 1.97 0.48 -15.29
N LYS A 182 2.52 0.24 -14.09
CA LYS A 182 2.95 -1.09 -13.62
C LYS A 182 2.00 -1.70 -12.60
N LEU A 183 0.97 -0.96 -12.21
CA LEU A 183 -0.09 -1.53 -11.40
C LEU A 183 -0.96 -2.39 -12.31
N PRO A 184 -1.49 -3.52 -11.83
CA PRO A 184 -2.44 -4.31 -12.59
C PRO A 184 -3.75 -3.52 -12.70
N VAL A 185 -3.86 -2.60 -13.67
CA VAL A 185 -5.05 -1.77 -13.88
C VAL A 185 -6.13 -2.47 -14.74
N ASN A 186 -5.98 -3.76 -15.05
CA ASN A 186 -6.98 -4.53 -15.79
C ASN A 186 -7.45 -5.79 -15.06
N ALA A 187 -8.76 -5.77 -14.76
CA ALA A 187 -9.75 -6.87 -14.86
C ALA A 187 -9.55 -8.12 -13.96
N PRO A 188 -10.65 -8.81 -13.59
CA PRO A 188 -10.70 -9.71 -12.44
C PRO A 188 -9.62 -10.75 -12.62
N ALA A 189 -8.92 -11.05 -11.52
CA ALA A 189 -8.29 -12.34 -11.47
C ALA A 189 -9.39 -13.35 -11.81
N GLU A 190 -9.20 -14.12 -12.88
CA GLU A 190 -10.08 -15.24 -13.19
C GLU A 190 -10.38 -15.91 -11.85
N PRO A 191 -11.67 -16.06 -11.46
CA PRO A 191 -12.01 -16.55 -10.14
C PRO A 191 -11.19 -17.81 -9.90
N THR A 192 -10.57 -17.90 -8.71
CA THR A 192 -9.65 -18.98 -8.41
C THR A 192 -10.26 -20.28 -8.90
N PRO A 193 -9.63 -20.97 -9.87
CA PRO A 193 -10.21 -22.14 -10.47
C PRO A 193 -10.66 -23.12 -9.39
N ALA A 194 -11.78 -23.80 -9.59
CA ALA A 194 -12.35 -24.69 -8.57
C ALA A 194 -11.33 -25.71 -8.05
N TRP A 195 -10.41 -26.16 -8.90
CA TRP A 195 -9.33 -27.07 -8.54
C TRP A 195 -8.32 -26.45 -7.56
N ALA A 196 -8.08 -25.14 -7.60
CA ALA A 196 -7.06 -24.46 -6.80
C ALA A 196 -7.57 -23.93 -5.46
N ARG A 197 -8.89 -23.74 -5.32
CA ARG A 197 -9.49 -23.12 -4.12
C ARG A 197 -9.25 -23.94 -2.85
N GLY A 198 -9.16 -23.23 -1.74
CA GLY A 198 -9.10 -23.80 -0.41
C GLY A 198 -7.68 -24.09 0.07
N TRP A 199 -7.56 -25.06 0.96
CA TRP A 199 -6.34 -25.34 1.70
C TRP A 199 -5.42 -26.32 1.00
N TRP A 200 -4.13 -26.00 1.04
CA TRP A 200 -3.04 -26.80 0.49
C TRP A 200 -1.91 -26.94 1.50
N ALA A 201 -1.38 -28.14 1.62
CA ALA A 201 -0.12 -28.40 2.32
C ALA A 201 1.03 -28.32 1.32
N VAL A 202 1.88 -27.31 1.46
CA VAL A 202 3.02 -27.04 0.59
C VAL A 202 4.30 -27.42 1.31
N GLN A 203 5.08 -28.32 0.72
CA GLN A 203 6.40 -28.67 1.20
C GLN A 203 7.49 -27.89 0.45
N GLN A 204 8.42 -27.33 1.21
CA GLN A 204 9.65 -26.70 0.72
C GLN A 204 10.78 -27.08 1.67
N GLU A 205 11.87 -27.62 1.15
CA GLU A 205 13.09 -27.91 1.95
C GLU A 205 12.83 -28.73 3.23
N GLY A 206 11.89 -29.68 3.17
CA GLY A 206 11.52 -30.54 4.31
C GLY A 206 10.60 -29.89 5.35
N GLN A 207 10.23 -28.62 5.18
CA GLN A 207 9.20 -27.95 5.98
C GLN A 207 7.85 -27.97 5.28
N THR A 208 6.76 -27.95 6.05
CA THR A 208 5.39 -27.89 5.54
C THR A 208 4.73 -26.56 5.93
N TYR A 209 4.15 -25.90 4.95
CA TYR A 209 3.40 -24.66 5.07
C TYR A 209 1.96 -24.90 4.62
N TYR A 210 1.02 -24.18 5.21
CA TYR A 210 -0.40 -24.33 4.88
C TYR A 210 -0.90 -23.09 4.16
N TYR A 211 -1.22 -23.24 2.88
CA TYR A 211 -1.66 -22.16 2.01
C TYR A 211 -3.18 -22.21 1.88
N LEU A 212 -3.82 -21.04 1.91
CA LEU A 212 -5.25 -20.89 1.64
C LEU A 212 -5.42 -20.00 0.41
N PHE A 213 -5.97 -20.56 -0.67
CA PHE A 213 -6.37 -19.81 -1.85
C PHE A 213 -7.84 -19.42 -1.75
N ASP A 214 -8.13 -18.11 -1.77
CA ASP A 214 -9.49 -17.59 -1.70
C ASP A 214 -10.19 -17.64 -3.08
N ASP A 215 -11.41 -17.12 -3.18
CA ASP A 215 -12.18 -17.06 -4.42
C ASP A 215 -11.76 -15.90 -5.36
N LYS A 216 -10.86 -15.02 -4.91
CA LYS A 216 -10.44 -13.77 -5.56
C LYS A 216 -8.98 -13.83 -6.04
N SER A 217 -8.42 -15.02 -6.19
CA SER A 217 -7.02 -15.27 -6.54
C SER A 217 -6.02 -14.63 -5.58
N SER A 218 -6.36 -14.56 -4.30
CA SER A 218 -5.38 -14.29 -3.25
C SER A 218 -4.95 -15.60 -2.61
N VAL A 219 -3.72 -15.60 -2.10
CA VAL A 219 -3.21 -16.67 -1.26
C VAL A 219 -2.67 -16.10 0.04
N SER A 220 -2.79 -16.86 1.12
CA SER A 220 -2.11 -16.58 2.39
C SER A 220 -1.50 -17.87 2.93
N TRP A 221 -0.53 -17.76 3.83
CA TRP A 221 0.03 -18.95 4.48
C TRP A 221 0.19 -18.83 6.00
N THR A 222 0.20 -19.99 6.65
CA THR A 222 0.46 -20.18 8.08
C THR A 222 1.22 -21.49 8.34
N TYR A 223 1.82 -21.61 9.52
CA TYR A 223 2.39 -22.88 10.00
C TYR A 223 1.33 -23.81 10.62
N ALA A 224 0.15 -23.28 10.95
CA ALA A 224 -0.92 -24.05 11.56
C ALA A 224 -1.70 -24.87 10.52
N ARG A 225 -1.80 -26.18 10.73
CA ARG A 225 -2.59 -27.06 9.87
C ARG A 225 -4.10 -26.76 10.05
N PRO A 226 -4.87 -26.56 8.96
CA PRO A 226 -6.32 -26.41 9.07
C PRO A 226 -6.99 -27.74 9.41
N MET A 227 -8.15 -27.68 10.07
CA MET A 227 -8.95 -28.88 10.39
C MET A 227 -9.74 -29.40 9.18
N GLY A 228 -9.93 -28.57 8.14
CA GLY A 228 -10.53 -28.96 6.88
C GLY A 228 -10.63 -27.78 5.90
N GLN A 229 -11.18 -28.04 4.71
CA GLN A 229 -11.25 -27.07 3.61
C GLN A 229 -12.01 -25.78 3.94
N GLY A 230 -12.99 -25.83 4.84
CA GLY A 230 -13.78 -24.66 5.25
C GLY A 230 -13.19 -23.88 6.45
N THR A 231 -12.07 -24.31 7.03
CA THR A 231 -11.52 -23.66 8.23
C THR A 231 -10.96 -22.27 7.90
N PRO A 232 -11.37 -21.18 8.58
CA PRO A 232 -10.74 -19.87 8.41
C PRO A 232 -9.26 -19.88 8.83
N MET A 233 -8.44 -19.06 8.18
CA MET A 233 -7.01 -18.97 8.52
C MET A 233 -6.79 -18.24 9.85
N SER A 234 -6.00 -18.85 10.74
CA SER A 234 -5.44 -18.22 11.92
C SER A 234 -3.91 -18.13 11.81
N GLY A 235 -3.31 -17.13 12.48
CA GLY A 235 -1.86 -16.97 12.52
C GLY A 235 -1.20 -16.70 11.17
N ARG A 236 -1.88 -15.96 10.27
CA ARG A 236 -1.39 -15.60 8.93
C ARG A 236 0.02 -14.98 9.01
N GLN A 237 0.96 -15.53 8.24
CA GLN A 237 2.36 -15.09 8.19
C GLN A 237 2.64 -14.16 6.99
N ASN A 238 2.04 -14.45 5.82
CA ASN A 238 2.13 -13.60 4.64
C ASN A 238 0.90 -13.79 3.73
N SER A 239 0.74 -12.92 2.75
CA SER A 239 -0.23 -13.02 1.66
C SER A 239 0.39 -12.68 0.30
N GLY A 240 -0.26 -13.11 -0.78
CA GLY A 240 0.19 -12.89 -2.15
C GLY A 240 -0.98 -12.90 -3.13
N ALA A 241 -0.67 -12.54 -4.39
CA ALA A 241 -1.60 -12.61 -5.50
C ALA A 241 -1.30 -13.84 -6.38
N CYS A 242 -2.34 -14.45 -6.92
CA CYS A 242 -2.24 -15.62 -7.80
C CYS A 242 -2.62 -15.27 -9.23
N THR A 243 -1.89 -15.86 -10.18
CA THR A 243 -2.26 -15.87 -11.60
C THR A 243 -2.38 -17.31 -12.06
N PHE A 244 -3.47 -17.64 -12.75
CA PHE A 244 -3.75 -19.00 -13.23
C PHE A 244 -3.64 -19.08 -14.76
N GLY A 245 -2.90 -20.06 -15.25
CA GLY A 245 -2.75 -20.37 -16.67
C GLY A 245 -3.72 -21.47 -17.15
N LYS A 246 -3.83 -21.64 -18.47
CA LYS A 246 -4.81 -22.53 -19.13
C LYS A 246 -4.60 -24.03 -18.87
N SER A 247 -3.47 -24.45 -18.30
CA SER A 247 -3.10 -25.86 -18.13
C SER A 247 -2.70 -26.23 -16.70
N GLY A 248 -3.40 -25.66 -15.71
CA GLY A 248 -3.11 -25.90 -14.29
C GLY A 248 -1.79 -25.27 -13.85
N GLU A 249 -1.39 -24.20 -14.52
CA GLU A 249 -0.27 -23.36 -14.12
C GLU A 249 -0.77 -22.36 -13.08
N LEU A 250 -0.01 -22.20 -12.00
CA LEU A 250 -0.28 -21.24 -10.94
C LEU A 250 1.00 -20.47 -10.67
N ARG A 251 0.94 -19.15 -10.75
CA ARG A 251 1.99 -18.27 -10.28
C ARG A 251 1.51 -17.54 -9.04
N ILE A 252 2.34 -17.51 -8.00
CA ILE A 252 2.12 -16.74 -6.79
C ILE A 252 3.18 -15.64 -6.71
N ASP A 253 2.73 -14.40 -6.60
CA ASP A 253 3.57 -13.26 -6.29
C ASP A 253 3.30 -12.86 -4.82
N TRP A 254 4.20 -13.23 -3.92
CA TRP A 254 4.08 -12.97 -2.49
C TRP A 254 4.35 -11.49 -2.15
N SER A 255 3.64 -10.99 -1.15
CA SER A 255 3.90 -9.65 -0.60
C SER A 255 5.32 -9.62 0.01
N PRO A 256 6.14 -8.60 -0.31
CA PRO A 256 7.49 -8.50 0.24
C PRO A 256 7.45 -8.32 1.77
N LEU A 257 8.12 -9.20 2.52
CA LEU A 257 8.17 -9.13 3.99
C LEU A 257 9.26 -8.18 4.51
N THR A 258 10.47 -8.21 3.93
CA THR A 258 11.63 -7.45 4.45
C THR A 258 12.65 -7.01 3.39
N SER A 259 12.48 -7.40 2.12
CA SER A 259 13.49 -7.20 1.07
C SER A 259 12.86 -6.73 -0.24
N ASN A 260 13.60 -5.93 -1.01
CA ASN A 260 13.18 -5.37 -2.29
C ASN A 260 12.98 -6.40 -3.43
N VAL A 261 13.18 -7.70 -3.17
CA VAL A 261 12.91 -8.79 -4.10
C VAL A 261 11.71 -9.58 -3.58
N GLY A 262 10.59 -9.52 -4.31
CA GLY A 262 9.40 -10.31 -4.00
C GLY A 262 9.66 -11.81 -4.21
N THR A 263 9.13 -12.64 -3.31
CA THR A 263 9.13 -14.09 -3.52
C THR A 263 8.10 -14.42 -4.59
N VAL A 264 8.53 -15.15 -5.61
CA VAL A 264 7.68 -15.64 -6.69
C VAL A 264 7.76 -17.14 -6.70
N GLU A 265 6.59 -17.78 -6.71
CA GLU A 265 6.47 -19.23 -6.81
C GLU A 265 5.66 -19.60 -8.04
N ASN A 266 6.08 -20.65 -8.71
CA ASN A 266 5.39 -21.18 -9.88
C ASN A 266 5.07 -22.65 -9.62
N PHE A 267 3.82 -23.04 -9.86
CA PHE A 267 3.30 -24.39 -9.71
C PHE A 267 2.71 -24.87 -11.04
N LYS A 268 2.73 -26.18 -11.24
CA LYS A 268 2.11 -26.85 -12.38
C LYS A 268 1.46 -28.16 -11.94
N GLY A 269 0.22 -28.36 -12.38
CA GLY A 269 -0.55 -29.59 -12.18
C GLY A 269 -1.98 -29.29 -11.77
N PRO A 270 -2.98 -29.41 -12.66
CA PRO A 270 -4.38 -29.32 -12.23
C PRO A 270 -4.75 -30.61 -11.46
N GLY A 271 -5.43 -30.49 -10.32
CA GLY A 271 -5.88 -31.65 -9.53
C GLY A 271 -5.67 -31.45 -8.04
N SER A 272 -5.44 -32.55 -7.30
CA SER A 272 -5.20 -32.54 -5.84
C SER A 272 -3.72 -32.44 -5.47
N SER A 273 -2.81 -32.35 -6.45
CA SER A 273 -1.38 -32.17 -6.22
C SER A 273 -0.73 -31.27 -7.27
N MET A 274 0.27 -30.49 -6.85
CA MET A 274 1.07 -29.62 -7.72
C MET A 274 2.57 -29.78 -7.43
N LYS A 275 3.39 -29.58 -8.45
CA LYS A 275 4.85 -29.39 -8.29
C LYS A 275 5.21 -27.96 -8.65
N GLY A 276 6.16 -27.37 -7.97
CA GLY A 276 6.54 -25.99 -8.20
C GLY A 276 8.00 -25.66 -7.87
N SER A 277 8.31 -24.37 -7.99
CA SER A 277 9.62 -23.79 -7.73
C SER A 277 9.46 -22.39 -7.14
N SER A 278 10.32 -22.02 -6.21
CA SER A 278 10.44 -20.67 -5.68
C SER A 278 11.68 -19.98 -6.25
N ASN A 279 11.63 -18.67 -6.47
CA ASN A 279 12.83 -17.89 -6.79
C ASN A 279 13.73 -17.63 -5.56
N ARG A 280 13.31 -18.06 -4.37
CA ARG A 280 14.02 -17.83 -3.09
C ARG A 280 14.31 -19.07 -2.26
N GLY A 281 13.66 -20.18 -2.57
CA GLY A 281 13.91 -21.47 -1.92
C GLY A 281 13.92 -22.59 -2.95
N GLY A 282 14.04 -23.82 -2.46
CA GLY A 282 14.08 -25.02 -3.29
C GLY A 282 12.77 -25.41 -3.98
N PRO A 283 12.73 -26.61 -4.59
CA PRO A 283 11.53 -27.18 -5.20
C PRO A 283 10.36 -27.25 -4.22
N LEU A 284 9.15 -27.09 -4.77
CA LEU A 284 7.90 -27.10 -4.04
C LEU A 284 7.06 -28.31 -4.44
N THR A 285 6.34 -28.89 -3.48
CA THR A 285 5.23 -29.81 -3.76
C THR A 285 4.04 -29.43 -2.92
N ALA A 286 2.85 -29.35 -3.51
CA ALA A 286 1.62 -29.00 -2.81
C ALA A 286 0.59 -30.11 -2.96
N ASN A 287 -0.11 -30.44 -1.88
CA ASN A 287 -1.26 -31.35 -1.89
C ASN A 287 -2.47 -30.68 -1.25
N GLN A 288 -3.64 -30.84 -1.86
CA GLN A 288 -4.88 -30.32 -1.31
C GLN A 288 -5.25 -31.08 -0.03
N ILE A 289 -5.82 -30.38 0.97
CA ILE A 289 -6.15 -30.95 2.29
C ILE A 289 -7.54 -31.58 2.34
#